data_AF-A0A1B7KWM9-F1
#
_entry.id   AF-A0A1B7KWM9-F1
#
_cell.length_a   1.000
_cell.length_b   1.000
_cell.length_c   1.000
_cell.angle_alpha   90.00
_cell.angle_beta   90.00
_cell.angle_gamma   90.00
#
_symmetry.space_group_name_H-M   'P 1'
#
loop_
_entity.id
_entity.type
_entity.pdbx_description
1 polymer ?
#
loop_
_entity_poly.entity_id
_entity_poly.type
_entity_poly.pdbx_seq_one_letter_code
_entity_poly.pdbx_strand_id
1 'polypeptide(L)' 'MTIQELYEESIKDNHYSLWLLINFLMFEKRVIKPTDDASVLDYYLQERFKNKMNTYLLEYERKLNSERIK' A
#
# COMPACT_ATOMS: atom_id res chain seq x y z
N MET A 1 -1.55 -14.15 -8.11
CA MET A 1 -1.60 -12.85 -8.80
C MET A 1 -0.40 -12.05 -8.35
N THR A 2 0.11 -11.17 -9.20
CA THR A 2 1.24 -10.30 -8.88
C THR A 2 0.78 -9.06 -8.12
N ILE A 3 1.72 -8.36 -7.47
CA ILE A 3 1.47 -7.04 -6.87
C ILE A 3 0.96 -6.05 -7.92
N GLN A 4 1.46 -6.13 -9.17
CA GLN A 4 0.97 -5.28 -10.24
C GLN A 4 -0.51 -5.54 -10.57
N GLU A 5 -0.89 -6.80 -10.73
CA GLU A 5 -2.29 -7.17 -11.00
C GLU A 5 -3.21 -6.71 -9.86
N LEU A 6 -2.81 -6.96 -8.60
CA LEU A 6 -3.57 -6.53 -7.42
C LEU A 6 -3.66 -5.00 -7.29
N TYR A 7 -2.62 -4.28 -7.70
CA TYR A 7 -2.62 -2.83 -7.73
C TYR A 7 -3.64 -2.30 -8.73
N GLU A 8 -3.67 -2.85 -9.93
CA GLU A 8 -4.64 -2.49 -10.97
C GLU A 8 -6.08 -2.79 -10.53
N GLU A 9 -6.31 -3.95 -9.91
CA GLU A 9 -7.61 -4.31 -9.31
C GLU A 9 -8.03 -3.33 -8.21
N SER A 10 -7.10 -2.94 -7.33
CA SER A 10 -7.40 -2.01 -6.24
C SER A 10 -7.90 -0.64 -6.73
N ILE A 11 -7.40 -0.20 -7.90
CA ILE A 11 -7.86 1.03 -8.56
C ILE A 11 -9.23 0.81 -9.19
N LYS A 12 -9.38 -0.29 -9.94
CA LYS A 12 -10.61 -0.63 -10.68
C LYS A 12 -11.81 -0.78 -9.75
N ASP A 13 -11.62 -1.43 -8.60
CA ASP A 13 -12.69 -1.72 -7.64
C ASP A 13 -12.77 -0.67 -6.51
N ASN A 14 -12.02 0.43 -6.63
CA ASN A 14 -11.99 1.55 -5.69
C ASN A 14 -11.63 1.13 -4.24
N HIS A 15 -10.77 0.13 -4.11
CA HIS A 15 -10.20 -0.32 -2.83
C HIS A 15 -9.04 0.60 -2.40
N TYR A 16 -9.39 1.83 -2.00
CA TYR A 16 -8.42 2.88 -1.68
C TYR A 16 -7.41 2.49 -0.59
N SER A 17 -7.83 1.81 0.47
CA SER A 17 -6.93 1.38 1.55
C SER A 17 -5.88 0.37 1.07
N LEU A 18 -6.26 -0.53 0.17
CA LEU A 18 -5.35 -1.49 -0.46
C LEU A 18 -4.38 -0.78 -1.41
N TRP A 19 -4.90 0.12 -2.25
CA TRP A 19 -4.09 0.97 -3.12
C TRP A 19 -3.04 1.77 -2.32
N LEU A 20 -3.44 2.36 -1.19
CA LEU A 20 -2.56 3.14 -0.32
C LEU A 20 -1.46 2.27 0.30
N LEU A 21 -1.81 1.07 0.75
CA LEU A 21 -0.86 0.09 1.28
C LEU A 21 0.17 -0.31 0.22
N ILE A 22 -0.27 -0.69 -0.98
CA ILE A 22 0.63 -1.12 -2.06
C ILE A 22 1.54 0.04 -2.47
N ASN A 23 1.02 1.26 -2.63
CA ASN A 23 1.86 2.44 -2.92
C ASN A 23 2.92 2.68 -1.86
N PHE A 24 2.52 2.63 -0.59
CA PHE A 24 3.44 2.84 0.52
C PHE A 24 4.57 1.81 0.51
N LEU A 25 4.24 0.53 0.35
CA LEU A 25 5.24 -0.55 0.37
C LEU A 25 6.16 -0.52 -0.87
N MET A 26 5.61 -0.19 -2.03
CA MET A 26 6.33 -0.21 -3.31
C MET A 26 7.18 1.04 -3.55
N PHE A 27 6.63 2.24 -3.31
CA PHE A 27 7.30 3.49 -3.66
C PHE A 27 8.03 4.14 -2.47
N GLU A 28 7.37 4.23 -1.31
CA GLU A 28 7.94 4.86 -0.12
C GLU A 28 8.95 3.93 0.57
N LYS A 29 8.59 2.66 0.76
CA LYS A 29 9.44 1.68 1.46
C LYS A 29 10.31 0.85 0.53
N ARG A 30 9.91 0.65 -0.74
CA ARG A 30 10.62 -0.17 -1.74
C ARG A 30 10.92 -1.60 -1.25
N VAL A 31 9.99 -2.18 -0.50
CA VAL A 31 10.12 -3.51 0.12
C VAL A 31 9.41 -4.62 -0.66
N ILE A 32 8.57 -4.25 -1.64
CA ILE A 32 7.92 -5.15 -2.58
C ILE A 32 8.17 -4.68 -4.01
N LYS A 33 8.07 -5.59 -4.96
CA LYS A 33 8.21 -5.34 -6.40
C LYS A 33 6.91 -5.67 -7.14
N PRO A 34 6.65 -5.04 -8.31
CA PRO A 34 5.46 -5.32 -9.11
C PRO A 34 5.29 -6.79 -9.49
N THR A 35 6.40 -7.50 -9.71
CA THR A 35 6.44 -8.91 -10.11
C THR A 35 6.32 -9.89 -8.94
N ASP A 36 6.38 -9.41 -7.70
CA ASP A 36 6.25 -10.28 -6.53
C ASP A 36 4.83 -10.85 -6.48
N ASP A 37 4.69 -12.05 -5.92
CA ASP A 37 3.38 -12.63 -5.66
C ASP A 37 2.68 -11.84 -4.54
N ALA A 38 1.37 -11.62 -4.69
CA ALA A 38 0.59 -10.82 -3.74
C ALA A 38 0.59 -11.34 -2.29
N SER A 39 0.92 -12.62 -2.06
CA SER A 39 1.07 -13.21 -0.72
C SER A 39 2.13 -12.51 0.15
N VAL A 40 3.06 -11.74 -0.45
CA VAL A 40 4.01 -10.91 0.35
C VAL A 40 3.28 -9.88 1.22
N LEU A 41 2.06 -9.48 0.87
CA LEU A 41 1.24 -8.56 1.66
C LEU A 41 0.75 -9.18 2.97
N ASP A 42 0.62 -10.50 3.05
CA ASP A 42 0.13 -11.20 4.25
C ASP A 42 1.02 -10.92 5.46
N TYR A 43 2.33 -10.77 5.24
CA TYR A 43 3.27 -10.38 6.29
C TYR A 43 2.96 -8.99 6.87
N TYR A 44 2.58 -8.03 6.03
CA TYR A 44 2.30 -6.65 6.43
C TYR A 44 0.89 -6.48 7.02
N LEU A 45 -0.03 -7.39 6.68
CA LEU A 45 -1.41 -7.41 7.16
C LEU A 45 -1.61 -8.18 8.47
N GLN A 46 -0.54 -8.73 9.07
CA GLN A 46 -0.61 -9.42 10.35
C GLN A 46 -1.17 -8.50 11.45
N GLU A 47 -2.07 -9.03 12.29
CA GLU A 47 -2.76 -8.26 13.34
C GLU A 47 -1.80 -7.50 14.26
N ARG A 48 -0.67 -8.10 14.61
CA ARG A 48 0.38 -7.48 15.44
C ARG A 48 0.95 -6.18 14.86
N PHE A 49 0.84 -5.98 13.55
CA PHE A 49 1.33 -4.78 12.87
C PHE A 49 0.22 -3.78 12.55
N LYS A 50 -1.06 -4.14 12.72
CA LYS A 50 -2.22 -3.33 12.32
C LYS A 50 -2.14 -1.88 12.81
N ASN A 51 -1.94 -1.68 14.11
CA ASN A 51 -1.91 -0.33 14.69
C ASN A 51 -0.76 0.51 14.11
N LYS A 52 0.43 -0.08 14.02
CA LYS A 52 1.63 0.59 13.52
C LYS A 52 1.54 0.88 12.03
N MET A 53 1.02 -0.07 11.25
CA MET A 53 0.79 0.08 9.81
C MET A 53 -0.23 1.18 9.55
N ASN A 54 -1.34 1.21 10.29
CA ASN A 54 -2.34 2.28 10.16
C ASN A 54 -1.72 3.67 10.39
N THR A 55 -0.89 3.82 11.42
CA THR A 55 -0.16 5.09 11.66
C THR A 55 0.70 5.47 10.46
N TYR A 56 1.47 4.52 9.91
CA TYR A 56 2.32 4.79 8.75
C TYR A 56 1.54 5.15 7.49
N LEU A 57 0.42 4.47 7.24
CA LEU A 57 -0.43 4.77 6.09
C LEU A 57 -1.09 6.14 6.21
N LEU A 58 -1.52 6.54 7.42
CA LEU A 58 -2.07 7.88 7.67
C LEU A 58 -1.02 8.98 7.46
N GLU A 59 0.22 8.78 7.93
CA GLU A 59 1.31 9.72 7.69
C GLU A 59 1.65 9.82 6.21
N TYR A 60 1.71 8.69 5.52
CA TYR A 60 1.95 8.64 4.08
C TYR A 60 0.86 9.33 3.27
N GLU A 61 -0.41 9.08 3.60
CA GLU A 61 -1.56 9.75 2.98
C GLU A 61 -1.51 11.27 3.18
N ARG A 62 -1.18 11.73 4.40
CA ARG A 62 -1.00 13.18 4.67
C ARG A 62 0.09 13.79 3.80
N LYS A 63 1.22 13.09 3.63
CA LYS A 63 2.32 13.51 2.74
C LYS A 63 1.81 13.67 1.30
N LEU A 64 1.15 12.64 0.76
CA LEU A 64 0.57 12.68 -0.61
C LEU A 64 -0.40 13.85 -0.78
N ASN A 65 -1.27 14.08 0.19
CA ASN A 65 -2.24 15.19 0.13
C ASN A 65 -1.56 16.57 0.20
N SER A 66 -0.49 16.71 0.98
CA SER A 66 0.28 17.96 1.03
C SER A 66 1.04 18.26 -0.26
N GLU A 67 1.47 17.21 -0.99
CA GLU A 67 2.13 17.34 -2.29
C GLU A 67 1.12 17.67 -3.41
N ARG A 68 -0.14 17.21 -3.30
CA ARG A 68 -1.20 17.49 -4.27
C ARG A 68 -1.75 18.92 -4.23
N ILE A 69 -1.51 19.67 -3.15
CA ILE A 69 -2.01 21.05 -2.95
C ILE A 69 -0.93 22.10 -3.30
N LYS A 70 0.27 21.67 -3.69
CA LYS A 70 1.33 22.54 -4.23
C LYS A 70 1.28 22.62 -5.74
#